data_AF-A0A7W2ETG6-F1
#
_entry.id   AF-A0A7W2ETG6-F1
#
_cell.length_a   1.000
_cell.length_b   1.000
_cell.length_c   1.000
_cell.angle_alpha   90.00
_cell.angle_beta   90.00
_cell.angle_gamma   90.00
#
_symmetry.space_group_name_H-M   'P 1'
#
loop_
_entity.id
_entity.type
_entity.pdbx_description
1 polymer ?
#
loop_
_entity_poly.entity_id
_entity_poly.type
_entity_poly.pdbx_seq_one_letter_code
_entity_poly.pdbx_strand_id
1 'polypeptide(L)'
;MPKGANAKREREYKELEHKFQQEGRYPGREEEVAARIVNKQRAASGETEAEQAHRATAPERSLPIVNYEELTAEQVQRQLDGLSPSELRRVRTHEARHKKRKGVLEALDARLR
;
A
#
# COMPACT_ATOMS: atom_id res chain seq x y z
N MET A 1 22.70 -10.35 2.27
CA MET A 1 21.79 -10.51 1.08
C MET A 1 20.37 -9.98 1.34
N PRO A 2 19.82 -9.11 0.48
CA PRO A 2 18.46 -8.56 0.61
C PRO A 2 17.37 -9.62 0.33
N LYS A 3 16.35 -9.72 1.19
CA LYS A 3 15.25 -10.69 1.07
C LYS A 3 14.23 -10.27 0.00
N GLY A 4 13.87 -11.18 -0.91
CA GLY A 4 12.85 -10.99 -1.94
C GLY A 4 13.46 -11.02 -3.35
N ALA A 5 13.30 -12.17 -4.01
CA ALA A 5 14.05 -12.59 -5.18
C ALA A 5 13.74 -11.74 -6.43
N ASN A 6 14.75 -11.01 -6.91
CA ASN A 6 14.88 -10.64 -8.33
C ASN A 6 16.37 -10.77 -8.68
N ALA A 7 16.70 -11.68 -9.60
CA ALA A 7 18.08 -11.98 -10.01
C ALA A 7 18.84 -10.72 -10.47
N LYS A 8 18.15 -9.70 -10.98
CA LYS A 8 18.73 -8.40 -11.32
C LYS A 8 19.24 -7.65 -10.08
N ARG A 9 18.44 -7.62 -9.01
CA ARG A 9 18.75 -6.89 -7.77
C ARG A 9 19.83 -7.57 -6.94
N GLU A 10 19.92 -8.90 -7.02
CA GLU A 10 21.02 -9.65 -6.40
C GLU A 10 22.37 -9.37 -7.06
N ARG A 11 22.41 -9.22 -8.39
CA ARG A 11 23.63 -8.82 -9.12
C ARG A 11 24.05 -7.41 -8.74
N GLU A 12 23.10 -6.48 -8.76
CA GLU A 12 23.34 -5.07 -8.40
C GLU A 12 23.87 -4.92 -6.96
N TYR A 13 23.31 -5.68 -6.01
CA TYR A 13 23.82 -5.75 -4.64
C TYR A 13 25.29 -6.16 -4.59
N LYS A 14 25.66 -7.26 -5.28
CA LYS A 14 27.03 -7.77 -5.30
C LYS A 14 28.01 -6.80 -5.97
N GLU A 15 27.57 -6.14 -7.05
CA GLU A 15 28.37 -5.11 -7.72
C GLU A 15 28.63 -3.90 -6.82
N LEU A 16 27.61 -3.43 -6.08
CA LEU A 16 27.75 -2.32 -5.14
C LEU A 16 28.65 -2.68 -3.95
N GLU A 17 28.46 -3.87 -3.36
CA GLU A 17 29.30 -4.37 -2.27
C GLU A 17 30.78 -4.44 -2.68
N HIS A 18 31.06 -5.08 -3.83
CA HIS A 18 32.42 -5.21 -4.33
C HIS A 18 33.04 -3.85 -4.70
N LYS A 19 32.25 -2.94 -5.28
CA LYS A 19 32.71 -1.58 -5.57
C LYS A 19 33.05 -0.80 -4.30
N PHE A 20 32.23 -0.89 -3.25
CA PHE A 20 32.51 -0.22 -1.97
C PHE A 20 33.74 -0.77 -1.28
N GLN A 21 33.96 -2.09 -1.33
CA GLN A 21 35.18 -2.73 -0.84
C GLN A 21 36.42 -2.24 -1.59
N GLN A 22 36.38 -2.19 -2.92
CA GLN A 22 37.51 -1.71 -3.73
C GLN A 22 37.81 -0.22 -3.54
N GLU A 23 36.77 0.62 -3.45
CA GLU A 23 36.91 2.06 -3.22
C GLU A 23 37.27 2.41 -1.76
N GLY A 24 37.29 1.42 -0.85
CA GLY A 24 37.48 1.63 0.59
C GLY A 24 36.37 2.50 1.21
N ARG A 25 35.20 2.56 0.57
CA ARG A 25 34.06 3.36 1.02
C ARG A 25 33.24 2.56 2.02
N TYR A 26 32.98 3.17 3.18
CA TYR A 26 32.19 2.58 4.26
C TYR A 26 32.81 1.30 4.86
N PRO A 27 34.06 1.35 5.36
CA PRO A 27 34.76 0.19 5.91
C PRO A 27 33.93 -0.52 6.98
N GLY A 28 33.62 -1.80 6.75
CA GLY A 28 32.84 -2.65 7.65
C GLY A 28 31.31 -2.46 7.59
N ARG A 29 30.80 -1.62 6.68
CA ARG A 29 29.36 -1.41 6.43
C ARG A 29 28.96 -1.52 4.96
N GLU A 30 29.83 -2.05 4.12
CA GLU A 30 29.65 -2.16 2.67
C GLU A 30 28.38 -2.96 2.33
N GLU A 31 28.18 -4.11 2.99
CA GLU A 31 26.98 -4.95 2.86
C GLU A 31 25.71 -4.20 3.29
N GLU A 32 25.73 -3.50 4.43
CA GLU A 32 24.57 -2.76 4.93
C GLU A 32 24.17 -1.62 3.97
N VAL A 33 25.16 -0.87 3.49
CA VAL A 33 24.93 0.24 2.57
C VAL A 33 24.45 -0.26 1.21
N ALA A 34 25.05 -1.32 0.67
CA ALA A 34 24.60 -1.95 -0.58
C ALA A 34 23.16 -2.47 -0.46
N ALA A 35 22.82 -3.16 0.64
CA ALA A 35 21.47 -3.64 0.90
C ALA A 35 20.47 -2.48 1.00
N ARG A 36 20.84 -1.39 1.69
CA ARG A 36 20.00 -0.19 1.82
C ARG A 36 19.72 0.48 0.48
N ILE A 37 20.73 0.60 -0.38
CA ILE A 37 20.57 1.19 -1.72
C ILE A 37 19.62 0.34 -2.57
N VAL A 38 19.84 -0.97 -2.62
CA VAL A 38 18.99 -1.89 -3.40
C VAL A 38 17.57 -1.90 -2.86
N ASN A 39 17.37 -1.94 -1.54
CA ASN A 39 16.02 -1.88 -0.95
C ASN A 39 15.30 -0.57 -1.27
N LYS A 40 16.02 0.57 -1.26
CA LYS A 40 15.45 1.87 -1.66
C LYS A 40 15.02 1.88 -3.13
N GLN A 41 15.81 1.29 -4.03
CA GLN A 41 15.45 1.17 -5.44
C GLN A 41 14.25 0.24 -5.65
N ARG A 42 14.20 -0.89 -4.94
CA ARG A 42 13.06 -1.82 -4.98
C ARG A 42 11.76 -1.16 -4.53
N ALA A 43 11.81 -0.32 -3.49
CA ALA A 43 10.68 0.51 -3.07
C ALA A 43 10.28 1.51 -4.16
N ALA A 44 11.24 2.29 -4.70
CA ALA A 44 10.96 3.25 -5.76
C ALA A 44 10.37 2.61 -7.05
N SER A 45 10.75 1.37 -7.36
CA SER A 45 10.24 0.61 -8.50
C SER A 45 8.95 -0.18 -8.20
N GLY A 46 8.44 -0.18 -6.96
CA GLY A 46 7.26 -0.96 -6.57
C GLY A 46 7.48 -2.48 -6.56
N GLU A 47 8.72 -2.94 -6.56
CA GLU A 47 9.12 -4.36 -6.56
C GLU A 47 9.07 -5.00 -5.15
N THR A 48 8.69 -4.23 -4.13
CA THR A 48 8.45 -4.78 -2.80
C THR A 48 6.97 -5.15 -2.68
N GLU A 49 6.67 -6.45 -2.57
CA GLU A 49 5.29 -6.95 -2.38
C GLU A 49 4.61 -6.33 -1.15
N ALA A 50 5.39 -6.01 -0.12
CA ALA A 50 4.91 -5.29 1.05
C ALA A 50 4.36 -3.89 0.68
N GLU A 51 4.95 -3.21 -0.30
CA GLU A 51 4.47 -1.89 -0.73
C GLU A 51 3.24 -2.00 -1.65
N GLN A 52 3.03 -3.12 -2.35
CA GLN A 52 1.77 -3.35 -3.08
C GLN A 52 0.60 -3.69 -2.15
N ALA A 53 0.85 -4.38 -1.02
CA ALA A 53 -0.15 -4.56 0.02
C ALA A 53 -0.46 -3.25 0.76
N HIS A 54 0.50 -2.32 0.85
CA HIS A 54 0.32 -1.00 1.45
C HIS A 54 -0.12 0.09 0.46
N ARG A 55 -0.06 -0.11 -0.86
CA ARG A 55 -0.69 0.81 -1.85
C ARG A 55 -2.22 0.64 -1.92
N ALA A 56 -2.79 -0.14 -1.00
CA ALA A 56 -4.19 0.00 -0.60
C ALA A 56 -4.42 1.15 0.39
N THR A 57 -3.39 1.87 0.84
CA THR A 57 -3.53 3.20 1.45
C THR A 57 -3.33 4.25 0.38
N ALA A 58 -4.31 4.36 -0.52
CA ALA A 58 -4.59 5.67 -1.10
C ALA A 58 -4.85 6.61 0.10
N PRO A 59 -4.18 7.78 0.16
CA PRO A 59 -4.37 8.71 1.26
C PRO A 59 -5.86 9.02 1.40
N GLU A 60 -6.33 9.04 2.64
CA GLU A 60 -7.68 9.38 3.10
C GLU A 60 -8.13 10.79 2.67
N ARG A 61 -8.22 11.05 1.36
CA ARG A 61 -8.64 12.35 0.82
C ARG A 61 -9.83 12.27 -0.12
N SER A 62 -10.20 11.09 -0.58
CA SER A 62 -11.49 10.88 -1.23
C SER A 62 -11.98 9.47 -0.96
N LEU A 63 -13.13 9.36 -0.31
CA LEU A 63 -13.93 8.16 -0.47
C LEU A 63 -14.30 8.02 -1.96
N PRO A 64 -14.59 6.79 -2.43
CA PRO A 64 -15.18 6.58 -3.76
C PRO A 64 -16.48 7.39 -3.96
N ILE A 65 -17.06 7.83 -2.85
CA ILE A 65 -18.25 8.64 -2.77
C ILE A 65 -17.85 10.09 -2.49
N VAL A 66 -18.19 10.98 -3.44
CA VAL A 66 -18.03 12.43 -3.30
C VAL A 66 -18.93 12.93 -2.17
N ASN A 67 -18.38 13.80 -1.31
CA ASN A 67 -19.11 14.44 -0.20
C ASN A 67 -19.83 13.46 0.74
N TYR A 68 -19.26 12.27 0.96
CA TYR A 68 -19.86 11.21 1.77
C TYR A 68 -20.42 11.68 3.13
N GLU A 69 -19.71 12.59 3.82
CA GLU A 69 -20.11 13.13 5.11
C GLU A 69 -21.41 13.94 5.07
N GLU A 70 -21.72 14.54 3.93
CA GLU A 70 -22.90 15.38 3.70
C GLU A 70 -24.11 14.57 3.22
N LEU A 71 -23.91 13.32 2.79
CA LEU A 71 -24.97 12.47 2.25
C LEU A 71 -25.81 11.81 3.35
N THR A 72 -27.08 11.58 3.03
CA THR A 72 -27.99 10.76 3.84
C THR A 72 -27.68 9.28 3.66
N ALA A 73 -28.13 8.44 4.60
CA ALA A 73 -27.92 6.99 4.52
C ALA A 73 -28.49 6.39 3.21
N GLU A 74 -29.63 6.88 2.74
CA GLU A 74 -30.26 6.43 1.49
C GLU A 74 -29.45 6.83 0.25
N GLN A 75 -28.91 8.05 0.22
CA GLN A 75 -28.07 8.52 -0.89
C GLN A 75 -26.77 7.73 -0.97
N VAL A 76 -26.16 7.47 0.18
CA VAL A 76 -24.99 6.58 0.29
C VAL A 76 -25.34 5.21 -0.27
N GLN A 77 -26.44 4.59 0.18
CA GLN A 77 -26.86 3.26 -0.28
C GLN A 77 -27.02 3.17 -1.81
N ARG A 78 -27.59 4.19 -2.46
CA ARG A 78 -27.71 4.24 -3.94
C ARG A 78 -26.36 4.29 -4.63
N GLN A 79 -25.39 4.99 -4.04
CA GLN A 79 -24.03 5.03 -4.59
C GLN A 79 -23.24 3.75 -4.32
N LEU A 80 -23.59 2.98 -3.28
CA LEU A 80 -22.95 1.68 -3.01
C LEU A 80 -23.21 0.66 -4.12
N ASP A 81 -24.33 0.75 -4.84
CA ASP A 81 -24.68 -0.21 -5.90
C ASP A 81 -23.75 -0.13 -7.13
N GLY A 82 -23.07 0.99 -7.33
CA GLY A 82 -22.10 1.19 -8.42
C GLY A 82 -20.66 0.86 -8.06
N LEU A 83 -20.37 0.47 -6.81
CA LEU A 83 -19.01 0.28 -6.32
C LEU A 83 -18.54 -1.17 -6.41
N SER A 84 -17.25 -1.34 -6.66
CA SER A 84 -16.60 -2.65 -6.63
C SER A 84 -16.46 -3.20 -5.20
N PRO A 85 -16.31 -4.53 -5.01
CA PRO A 85 -16.12 -5.13 -3.68
C PRO A 85 -14.93 -4.55 -2.89
N SER A 86 -13.87 -4.15 -3.58
CA SER A 86 -12.69 -3.50 -2.98
C SER A 86 -13.01 -2.11 -2.45
N GLU A 87 -13.87 -1.36 -3.15
CA GLU A 87 -14.31 -0.02 -2.73
C GLU A 87 -15.30 -0.09 -1.58
N LEU A 88 -16.23 -1.06 -1.60
CA LEU A 88 -17.15 -1.31 -0.49
C LEU A 88 -16.41 -1.60 0.82
N ARG A 89 -15.29 -2.34 0.79
CA ARG A 89 -14.44 -2.56 1.97
C ARG A 89 -13.82 -1.27 2.51
N ARG A 90 -13.42 -0.34 1.63
CA ARG A 90 -12.88 0.98 2.01
C ARG A 90 -13.96 1.83 2.67
N VAL A 91 -15.14 1.90 2.07
CA VAL A 91 -16.29 2.65 2.64
C VAL A 91 -16.70 2.06 3.98
N ARG A 92 -16.75 0.73 4.13
CA ARG A 92 -17.01 0.07 5.41
C ARG A 92 -16.00 0.42 6.50
N THR A 93 -14.71 0.41 6.16
CA THR A 93 -13.65 0.78 7.10
C THR A 93 -13.80 2.24 7.55
N HIS A 94 -14.14 3.13 6.62
CA HIS A 94 -14.40 4.53 6.93
C HIS A 94 -15.64 4.71 7.80
N GLU A 95 -16.78 4.09 7.43
CA GLU A 95 -18.04 4.17 8.18
C GLU A 95 -17.89 3.62 9.60
N ALA A 96 -17.17 2.51 9.76
CA ALA A 96 -16.87 1.91 11.05
C ALA A 96 -15.99 2.80 11.95
N ARG A 97 -15.16 3.68 11.36
CA ARG A 97 -14.32 4.64 12.09
C ARG A 97 -15.01 5.97 12.40
N HIS A 98 -16.01 6.34 11.61
CA HIS A 98 -16.72 7.62 11.70
C HIS A 98 -18.11 7.46 12.34
N LYS A 99 -19.17 7.80 11.57
CA LYS A 99 -20.56 7.91 12.07
C LYS A 99 -21.22 6.59 12.44
N LYS A 100 -20.66 5.44 12.06
CA LYS A 100 -21.17 4.09 12.40
C LYS A 100 -22.67 3.93 12.18
N ARG A 101 -23.21 4.47 11.08
CA ARG A 101 -24.63 4.39 10.74
C ARG A 101 -24.99 2.93 10.46
N LYS A 102 -25.85 2.36 11.31
CA LYS A 102 -26.26 0.94 11.23
C LYS A 102 -26.77 0.55 9.84
N GLY A 103 -27.67 1.33 9.26
CA GLY A 103 -28.24 1.03 7.94
C GLY A 103 -27.24 1.09 6.78
N VAL A 104 -26.14 1.83 6.92
CA VAL A 104 -25.06 1.84 5.91
C VAL A 104 -24.16 0.63 6.10
N LEU A 105 -23.80 0.31 7.34
CA LEU A 105 -23.00 -0.88 7.65
C LEU A 105 -23.71 -2.17 7.25
N GLU A 106 -25.00 -2.32 7.54
CA GLU A 106 -25.80 -3.49 7.10
C GLU A 106 -25.87 -3.59 5.57
N ALA A 107 -26.06 -2.46 4.88
CA ALA A 107 -26.07 -2.42 3.42
C ALA A 107 -24.71 -2.81 2.81
N LEU A 108 -23.61 -2.44 3.47
CA LEU A 108 -22.24 -2.81 3.08
C LEU A 108 -21.96 -4.29 3.37
N ASP A 109 -22.33 -4.79 4.54
CA ASP A 109 -22.18 -6.20 4.91
C ASP A 109 -23.01 -7.12 4.00
N ALA A 110 -24.23 -6.73 3.64
CA ALA A 110 -25.07 -7.48 2.70
C ALA A 110 -24.47 -7.60 1.29
N ARG A 111 -23.75 -6.57 0.81
CA ARG A 111 -23.11 -6.54 -0.51
C ARG A 111 -21.72 -7.18 -0.52
N LEU A 112 -21.09 -7.34 0.65
CA LEU A 112 -19.78 -7.97 0.80
C LEU A 112 -19.84 -9.46 1.13
N ARG A 113 -21.06 -10.01 1.26
CA ARG A 113 -21.32 -11.43 1.48
C ARG A 113 -21.24 -12.23 0.18
#